data_AF-A0A3D2J5G3-F1
#
_entry.id   AF-A0A3D2J5G3-F1
#
_cell.length_a   1.000
_cell.length_b   1.000
_cell.length_c   1.000
_cell.angle_alpha   90.00
_cell.angle_beta   90.00
_cell.angle_gamma   90.00
#
_symmetry.space_group_name_H-M   'P 1'
#
loop_
_entity.id
_entity.type
_entity.pdbx_description
1 polymer ?
#
loop_
_entity_poly.entity_id
_entity_poly.type
_entity_poly.pdbx_seq_one_letter_code
_entity_poly.pdbx_strand_id
1 'polypeptide(L)'
;MQNPEATRKWTDLRGIALVTIDGGKKEGTLDDLYFDAQTTGIRALRIKTSIFGHRALLVSSINAIGTDAITFAKEDMLIEEKSDALLSNMPFGSELLNYKVLTEGGTVVGSINDFILDVSNPAQLHIVSYELPGTLFGRLGGHRPMFAATQVVRYGRDVIVIPDSVAETLK
;
A
#
# COMPACT_ATOMS: atom_id res chain seq x y z
N MET A 1 9.84 -0.51 -24.81
CA MET A 1 9.77 0.31 -23.58
C MET A 1 8.57 -0.18 -22.81
N GLN A 2 8.78 -0.90 -21.71
CA GLN A 2 7.67 -1.36 -20.86
C GLN A 2 7.03 -0.12 -20.24
N ASN A 3 5.72 0.01 -20.40
CA ASN A 3 4.95 1.03 -19.70
C ASN A 3 5.05 0.66 -18.21
N PRO A 4 5.66 1.47 -17.32
CA PRO A 4 5.52 1.20 -15.90
C PRO A 4 4.02 1.23 -15.60
N GLU A 5 3.48 0.13 -15.09
CA GLU A 5 2.06 0.09 -14.70
C GLU A 5 1.83 1.26 -13.73
N ALA A 6 0.97 2.20 -14.11
CA ALA A 6 0.69 3.40 -13.30
C ALA A 6 0.11 3.03 -11.93
N THR A 7 -0.39 1.81 -11.78
CA THR A 7 -0.93 1.26 -10.55
C THR A 7 -0.38 -0.13 -10.29
N ARG A 8 -0.13 -0.47 -9.02
CA ARG A 8 0.38 -1.79 -8.61
C ARG A 8 -0.36 -2.30 -7.39
N LYS A 9 -0.60 -3.61 -7.29
CA LYS A 9 -1.14 -4.20 -6.07
C LYS A 9 -0.07 -4.21 -4.98
N TRP A 10 -0.48 -4.11 -3.73
CA TRP A 10 0.42 -4.25 -2.60
C TRP A 10 1.12 -5.62 -2.60
N THR A 11 0.38 -6.69 -2.94
CA THR A 11 0.96 -8.03 -3.02
C THR A 11 2.05 -8.17 -4.09
N ASP A 12 2.00 -7.39 -5.16
CA ASP A 12 3.04 -7.38 -6.21
C ASP A 12 4.26 -6.52 -5.84
N LEU A 13 4.10 -5.59 -4.90
CA LEU A 13 5.17 -4.72 -4.42
C LEU A 13 5.86 -5.29 -3.18
N ARG A 14 5.13 -5.96 -2.31
CA ARG A 14 5.69 -6.51 -1.08
C ARG A 14 6.81 -7.51 -1.39
N GLY A 15 7.97 -7.32 -0.76
CA GLY A 15 9.14 -8.18 -0.94
C GLY A 15 10.05 -7.80 -2.11
N ILE A 16 9.69 -6.83 -2.96
CA ILE A 16 10.60 -6.39 -4.04
C ILE A 16 11.86 -5.74 -3.48
N ALA A 17 12.94 -5.78 -4.25
CA ALA A 17 14.24 -5.27 -3.81
C ALA A 17 14.24 -3.74 -3.75
N LEU A 18 14.95 -3.18 -2.77
CA LEU A 18 15.33 -1.77 -2.77
C LEU A 18 16.81 -1.64 -3.08
N VAL A 19 17.14 -0.86 -4.11
CA VAL A 19 18.48 -0.81 -4.72
C VAL A 19 18.95 0.64 -4.86
N THR A 20 20.20 0.93 -4.49
CA THR A 20 20.80 2.24 -4.70
C THR A 20 21.28 2.43 -6.14
N ILE A 21 21.18 3.65 -6.66
CA ILE A 21 21.63 3.99 -8.02
C ILE A 21 23.14 4.17 -8.06
N ASP A 22 23.72 4.79 -7.02
CA ASP A 22 25.15 5.09 -6.97
C ASP A 22 26.05 3.84 -7.00
N GLY A 23 25.61 2.77 -6.35
CA GLY A 23 26.38 1.54 -6.17
C GLY A 23 25.72 0.28 -6.71
N GLY A 24 24.45 0.34 -7.14
CA GLY A 24 23.70 -0.86 -7.55
C GLY A 24 23.50 -1.87 -6.42
N LYS A 25 23.64 -1.43 -5.16
CA LYS A 25 23.60 -2.30 -3.99
C LYS A 25 22.16 -2.51 -3.54
N LYS A 26 21.79 -3.78 -3.29
CA LYS A 26 20.52 -4.11 -2.65
C LYS A 26 20.63 -3.83 -1.16
N GLU A 27 19.87 -2.86 -0.67
CA GLU A 27 19.83 -2.49 0.75
C GLU A 27 18.82 -3.30 1.56
N GLY A 28 17.83 -3.89 0.90
CA GLY A 28 16.82 -4.70 1.55
C GLY A 28 15.66 -5.09 0.65
N THR A 29 14.55 -5.44 1.28
CA THR A 29 13.27 -5.74 0.60
C THR A 29 12.14 -4.93 1.22
N LEU A 30 11.14 -4.58 0.41
CA LEU A 30 9.96 -3.88 0.88
C LEU A 30 9.20 -4.77 1.86
N ASP A 31 9.08 -4.33 3.10
CA ASP A 31 8.43 -5.05 4.18
C ASP A 31 6.99 -4.57 4.38
N ASP A 32 6.83 -3.25 4.48
CA ASP A 32 5.56 -2.57 4.72
C ASP A 32 5.58 -1.10 4.23
N LEU A 33 4.50 -0.38 4.47
CA LEU A 33 4.29 1.03 4.11
C LEU A 33 3.79 1.81 5.33
N TYR A 34 4.18 3.07 5.47
CA TYR A 34 3.58 3.96 6.47
C TYR A 34 2.40 4.71 5.84
N PHE A 35 1.19 4.34 6.25
CA PHE A 35 -0.06 4.80 5.65
C PHE A 35 -0.64 6.00 6.40
N ASP A 36 -1.07 7.02 5.65
CA ASP A 36 -1.83 8.16 6.16
C ASP A 36 -3.31 8.02 5.76
N ALA A 37 -4.15 7.65 6.72
CA ALA A 37 -5.58 7.51 6.52
C ALA A 37 -6.32 8.81 6.21
N GLN A 38 -5.72 9.99 6.48
CA GLN A 38 -6.35 11.28 6.17
C GLN A 38 -6.21 11.64 4.69
N THR A 39 -5.08 11.27 4.08
CA THR A 39 -4.74 11.62 2.70
C THR A 39 -4.79 10.43 1.74
N THR A 40 -4.96 9.22 2.28
CA THR A 40 -4.72 7.92 1.62
C THR A 40 -3.31 7.76 1.06
N GLY A 41 -2.40 8.64 1.47
CA GLY A 41 -1.01 8.68 1.02
C GLY A 41 -0.11 7.70 1.77
N ILE A 42 1.00 7.37 1.14
CA ILE A 42 2.10 6.64 1.77
C ILE A 42 3.21 7.63 2.06
N ARG A 43 3.64 7.70 3.32
CA ARG A 43 4.71 8.62 3.73
C ARG A 43 6.10 8.04 3.50
N ALA A 44 6.25 6.76 3.79
CA ALA A 44 7.52 6.06 3.67
C ALA A 44 7.30 4.58 3.38
N LEU A 45 8.33 3.96 2.82
CA LEU A 45 8.46 2.52 2.71
C LEU A 45 9.23 1.99 3.92
N ARG A 46 8.72 0.92 4.53
CA ARG A 46 9.47 0.16 5.54
C ARG A 46 10.27 -0.93 4.85
N ILE A 47 11.56 -0.98 5.14
CA ILE A 47 12.52 -1.85 4.47
C ILE A 47 13.07 -2.81 5.48
N LYS A 48 12.99 -4.10 5.16
CA LYS A 48 13.69 -5.14 5.91
C LYS A 48 15.13 -5.23 5.41
N THR A 49 16.09 -4.84 6.25
CA THR A 49 17.53 -4.86 5.95
C THR A 49 18.24 -6.09 6.52
N SER A 50 17.66 -6.71 7.56
CA SER A 50 18.14 -7.99 8.10
C SER A 50 17.00 -8.77 8.78
N ILE A 51 17.29 -9.88 9.47
CA ILE A 51 16.27 -10.70 10.15
C ILE A 51 15.50 -9.87 11.20
N PHE A 52 16.18 -8.96 11.89
CA PHE A 52 15.61 -8.10 12.94
C PHE A 52 15.75 -6.61 12.65
N GLY A 53 16.33 -6.23 11.51
CA GLY A 53 16.65 -4.86 11.14
C GLY A 53 15.65 -4.29 10.16
N HIS A 54 15.13 -3.11 10.51
CA HIS A 54 14.29 -2.32 9.63
C HIS A 54 14.82 -0.89 9.51
N ARG A 55 14.58 -0.30 8.34
CA ARG A 55 14.84 1.11 8.01
C ARG A 55 13.62 1.67 7.30
N ALA A 56 13.51 2.99 7.22
CA ALA A 56 12.50 3.66 6.42
C ALA A 56 13.14 4.42 5.26
N LEU A 57 12.43 4.49 4.13
CA LEU A 57 12.75 5.35 2.99
C LEU A 57 11.53 6.24 2.73
N LEU A 58 11.70 7.56 2.87
CA LEU A 58 10.64 8.50 2.53
C LEU A 58 10.27 8.37 1.05
N VAL A 59 8.97 8.45 0.72
CA VAL A 59 8.54 8.33 -0.68
C VAL A 59 9.18 9.40 -1.57
N SER A 60 9.41 10.60 -1.03
CA SER A 60 10.11 11.70 -1.71
C SER A 60 11.54 11.37 -2.14
N SER A 61 12.15 10.33 -1.56
CA SER A 61 13.51 9.89 -1.88
C SER A 61 13.53 8.75 -2.91
N ILE A 62 12.36 8.25 -3.35
CA ILE A 62 12.26 7.22 -4.38
C ILE A 62 12.53 7.84 -5.74
N ASN A 63 13.41 7.20 -6.50
CA ASN A 63 13.71 7.58 -7.87
C ASN A 63 12.76 6.89 -8.87
N ALA A 64 12.57 5.56 -8.75
CA ALA A 64 11.67 4.81 -9.61
C ALA A 64 11.15 3.53 -8.94
N ILE A 65 9.95 3.10 -9.34
CA ILE A 65 9.33 1.83 -8.94
C ILE A 65 9.24 0.95 -10.20
N GLY A 66 10.11 -0.05 -10.28
CA GLY A 66 10.13 -1.01 -11.37
C GLY A 66 9.33 -2.28 -11.07
N THR A 67 9.40 -3.23 -12.00
CA THR A 67 8.84 -4.58 -11.83
C THR A 67 9.59 -5.34 -10.73
N ASP A 68 10.92 -5.28 -10.75
CA ASP A 68 11.79 -6.11 -9.89
C ASP A 68 12.38 -5.35 -8.69
N ALA A 69 12.45 -4.02 -8.77
CA ALA A 69 13.10 -3.20 -7.75
C ALA A 69 12.54 -1.77 -7.65
N ILE A 70 12.61 -1.22 -6.44
CA ILE A 70 12.49 0.21 -6.17
C ILE A 70 13.90 0.79 -6.07
N THR A 71 14.15 1.89 -6.77
CA THR A 71 15.45 2.54 -6.81
C THR A 71 15.44 3.88 -6.07
N PHE A 72 16.56 4.22 -5.45
CA PHE A 72 16.79 5.49 -4.76
C PHE A 72 18.27 5.86 -4.85
N ALA A 73 18.63 7.10 -4.54
CA ALA A 73 19.94 7.64 -4.88
C ALA A 73 21.12 6.88 -4.23
N LYS A 74 21.08 6.72 -2.90
CA LYS A 74 22.19 6.23 -2.08
C LYS A 74 21.72 5.77 -0.69
N GLU A 75 22.52 4.95 -0.01
CA GLU A 75 22.17 4.30 1.27
C GLU A 75 21.82 5.29 2.40
N ASP A 76 22.42 6.49 2.42
CA ASP A 76 22.18 7.50 3.47
C ASP A 76 20.77 8.12 3.45
N MET A 77 19.97 7.83 2.42
CA MET A 77 18.55 8.17 2.36
C MET A 77 17.69 7.26 3.24
N LEU A 78 18.26 6.13 3.71
CA LEU A 78 17.61 5.24 4.65
C LEU A 78 17.74 5.79 6.07
N ILE A 79 16.60 6.02 6.70
CA ILE A 79 16.52 6.55 8.05
C ILE A 79 16.11 5.47 9.05
N GLU A 80 16.42 5.69 10.33
CA GLU A 80 15.86 4.87 11.39
C GLU A 80 14.40 5.25 11.60
N GLU A 81 13.51 4.28 11.84
CA GLU A 81 12.07 4.55 12.02
C GLU A 81 11.82 5.57 13.15
N LYS A 82 12.58 5.46 14.24
CA LYS A 82 12.52 6.36 15.40
C LYS A 82 13.08 7.77 15.16
N SER A 83 13.83 7.99 14.07
CA SER A 83 14.38 9.32 13.75
C SER A 83 13.35 10.26 13.15
N ASP A 84 12.18 9.72 12.76
CA ASP A 84 11.07 10.50 12.24
C ASP A 84 9.83 10.30 13.14
N ALA A 85 9.49 11.34 13.90
CA ALA A 85 8.41 11.32 14.87
C ALA A 85 7.03 11.08 14.23
N LEU A 86 6.85 11.41 12.96
CA LEU A 86 5.58 11.18 12.25
C LEU A 86 5.42 9.69 11.91
N LEU A 87 6.50 8.97 11.60
CA LEU A 87 6.43 7.53 11.29
C LEU A 87 6.01 6.70 12.52
N SER A 88 6.45 7.10 13.71
CA SER A 88 6.22 6.34 14.94
C SER A 88 4.74 6.16 15.32
N ASN A 89 3.85 7.00 14.78
CA ASN A 89 2.41 6.96 15.06
C ASN A 89 1.57 6.61 13.81
N MET A 90 2.22 6.34 12.68
CA MET A 90 1.52 5.97 11.45
C MET A 90 1.24 4.47 11.42
N PRO A 91 0.01 4.05 11.09
CA PRO A 91 -0.29 2.64 10.90
C PRO A 91 0.47 2.08 9.69
N PHE A 92 0.72 0.78 9.74
CA PHE A 92 1.26 0.07 8.58
C PHE A 92 0.16 -0.16 7.53
N GLY A 93 0.54 -0.07 6.25
CA GLY A 93 -0.37 -0.36 5.14
C GLY A 93 -0.88 -1.80 5.18
N SER A 94 -0.05 -2.75 5.63
CA SER A 94 -0.48 -4.15 5.77
C SER A 94 -1.59 -4.37 6.80
N GLU A 95 -1.77 -3.47 7.77
CA GLU A 95 -2.88 -3.55 8.74
C GLU A 95 -4.24 -3.45 8.03
N LEU A 96 -4.32 -2.69 6.92
CA LEU A 96 -5.53 -2.55 6.12
C LEU A 96 -6.04 -3.90 5.61
N LEU A 97 -5.16 -4.88 5.34
CA LEU A 97 -5.56 -6.22 4.90
C LEU A 97 -6.41 -6.96 5.94
N ASN A 98 -6.40 -6.53 7.20
CA ASN A 98 -7.24 -7.11 8.26
C ASN A 98 -8.57 -6.37 8.44
N TYR A 99 -8.75 -5.21 7.81
CA TYR A 99 -9.91 -4.36 8.04
C TYR A 99 -11.18 -5.00 7.47
N LYS A 100 -12.29 -4.86 8.22
CA LYS A 100 -13.62 -5.14 7.69
C LYS A 100 -14.15 -3.95 6.91
N VAL A 101 -14.89 -4.24 5.84
CA VAL A 101 -15.62 -3.24 5.08
C VAL A 101 -17.04 -3.21 5.60
N LEU A 102 -17.43 -2.09 6.22
CA LEU A 102 -18.74 -1.86 6.82
C LEU A 102 -19.50 -0.81 6.00
N THR A 103 -20.80 -0.98 5.84
CA THR A 103 -21.64 0.07 5.25
C THR A 103 -22.05 1.11 6.31
N GLU A 104 -22.46 2.30 5.89
CA GLU A 104 -23.06 3.30 6.79
C GLU A 104 -24.29 2.76 7.54
N GLY A 105 -25.09 1.90 6.89
CA GLY A 105 -26.19 1.16 7.50
C GLY A 105 -25.77 0.04 8.47
N GLY A 106 -24.48 -0.18 8.69
CA GLY A 106 -23.96 -1.15 9.68
C GLY A 106 -23.88 -2.60 9.18
N THR A 107 -23.90 -2.83 7.86
CA THR A 107 -23.75 -4.18 7.29
C THR A 107 -22.29 -4.48 6.96
N VAL A 108 -21.78 -5.64 7.35
CA VAL A 108 -20.43 -6.08 6.96
C VAL A 108 -20.47 -6.62 5.52
N VAL A 109 -19.73 -5.99 4.62
CA VAL A 109 -19.59 -6.38 3.21
C VAL A 109 -18.53 -7.48 3.05
N GLY A 110 -17.43 -7.37 3.79
CA GLY A 110 -16.31 -8.30 3.68
C GLY A 110 -15.08 -7.82 4.45
N SER A 111 -13.90 -8.28 4.05
CA SER A 111 -12.60 -7.77 4.49
C SER A 111 -11.76 -7.35 3.30
N ILE A 112 -10.78 -6.49 3.51
CA ILE A 112 -9.83 -6.11 2.45
C ILE A 112 -8.96 -7.34 2.14
N ASN A 113 -8.82 -7.68 0.86
CA ASN A 113 -7.92 -8.73 0.38
C ASN A 113 -6.58 -8.14 -0.12
N ASP A 114 -6.66 -6.98 -0.77
CA ASP A 114 -5.52 -6.26 -1.31
C ASP A 114 -5.86 -4.77 -1.45
N PHE A 115 -4.85 -3.95 -1.75
CA PHE A 115 -5.04 -2.56 -2.14
C PHE A 115 -4.13 -2.19 -3.30
N ILE A 116 -4.58 -1.24 -4.11
CA ILE A 116 -3.91 -0.81 -5.32
C ILE A 116 -3.29 0.57 -5.05
N LEU A 117 -2.00 0.70 -5.31
CA LEU A 117 -1.24 1.93 -5.18
C LEU A 117 -1.09 2.58 -6.56
N ASP A 118 -1.27 3.89 -6.62
CA ASP A 118 -0.75 4.70 -7.73
C ASP A 118 0.76 4.85 -7.55
N VAL A 119 1.51 4.42 -8.56
CA VAL A 119 2.99 4.48 -8.62
C VAL A 119 3.47 5.32 -9.81
N SER A 120 2.57 6.03 -10.49
CA SER A 120 2.90 6.90 -11.62
C SER A 120 3.83 8.05 -11.22
N ASN A 121 3.70 8.54 -9.99
CA ASN A 121 4.62 9.46 -9.36
C ASN A 121 5.32 8.78 -8.17
N PRO A 122 6.56 8.29 -8.32
CA PRO A 122 7.28 7.60 -7.26
C PRO A 122 7.45 8.43 -5.98
N ALA A 123 7.46 9.77 -6.10
CA ALA A 123 7.59 10.68 -4.96
C ALA A 123 6.27 10.91 -4.19
N GLN A 124 5.13 10.43 -4.71
CA GLN A 124 3.79 10.65 -4.16
C GLN A 124 2.92 9.40 -4.37
N LEU A 125 3.13 8.40 -3.52
CA LEU A 125 2.34 7.18 -3.54
C LEU A 125 1.05 7.34 -2.74
N HIS A 126 -0.04 6.79 -3.23
CA HIS A 126 -1.31 6.76 -2.51
C HIS A 126 -2.14 5.55 -2.93
N ILE A 127 -3.03 5.11 -2.05
CA ILE A 127 -3.97 4.04 -2.35
C ILE A 127 -5.10 4.61 -3.22
N VAL A 128 -5.36 3.98 -4.37
CA VAL A 128 -6.44 4.37 -5.29
C VAL A 128 -7.68 3.50 -5.16
N SER A 129 -7.51 2.23 -4.78
CA SER A 129 -8.63 1.31 -4.60
C SER A 129 -8.30 0.16 -3.65
N TYR A 130 -9.36 -0.45 -3.13
CA TYR A 130 -9.31 -1.64 -2.29
C TYR A 130 -9.97 -2.80 -3.01
N GLU A 131 -9.39 -3.99 -2.87
CA GLU A 131 -9.89 -5.23 -3.44
C GLU A 131 -10.50 -6.09 -2.33
N LEU A 132 -11.68 -6.64 -2.58
CA LEU A 132 -12.33 -7.62 -1.70
C LEU A 132 -12.07 -9.05 -2.20
N PRO A 133 -12.16 -10.06 -1.31
CA PRO A 133 -12.15 -11.46 -1.73
C PRO A 133 -13.25 -11.71 -2.75
N GLY A 134 -12.91 -12.39 -3.85
CA GLY A 134 -13.92 -12.86 -4.80
C GLY A 134 -14.88 -13.87 -4.14
N THR A 135 -16.16 -13.82 -4.48
CA THR A 135 -17.12 -14.83 -4.04
C THR A 135 -16.79 -16.20 -4.67
N LEU A 136 -17.20 -17.30 -4.03
CA LEU A 136 -17.00 -18.66 -4.54
C LEU A 136 -17.55 -18.84 -5.97
N PHE A 137 -18.63 -18.14 -6.33
CA PHE A 137 -19.23 -18.14 -7.66
C PHE A 137 -18.53 -17.18 -8.66
N GLY A 138 -17.90 -16.10 -8.19
CA GLY A 138 -17.13 -15.15 -9.03
C GLY A 138 -15.78 -15.69 -9.51
N ARG A 139 -15.29 -16.80 -8.95
CA ARG A 139 -14.02 -17.43 -9.33
C ARG A 139 -13.97 -17.97 -10.77
N LEU A 140 -15.12 -18.20 -11.38
CA LEU A 140 -15.21 -18.64 -12.78
C LEU A 140 -14.90 -17.51 -13.79
N GLY A 141 -15.03 -16.24 -13.39
CA GLY A 141 -14.79 -15.07 -14.25
C GLY A 141 -13.54 -14.24 -13.89
N GLY A 142 -12.81 -14.60 -12.83
CA GLY A 142 -11.57 -13.91 -12.42
C GLY A 142 -11.75 -12.49 -11.87
N HIS A 143 -12.97 -11.95 -11.84
CA HIS A 143 -13.24 -10.60 -11.36
C HIS A 143 -13.29 -10.56 -9.83
N ARG A 144 -12.49 -9.69 -9.22
CA ARG A 144 -12.52 -9.42 -7.79
C ARG A 144 -13.19 -8.06 -7.57
N PRO A 145 -14.21 -7.96 -6.69
CA PRO A 145 -14.87 -6.68 -6.42
C PRO A 145 -13.87 -5.67 -5.88
N MET A 146 -13.96 -4.42 -6.36
CA MET A 146 -13.12 -3.32 -5.94
C MET A 146 -13.94 -2.05 -5.76
N PHE A 147 -13.50 -1.17 -4.86
CA PHE A 147 -14.04 0.18 -4.73
C PHE A 147 -12.89 1.18 -4.54
N ALA A 148 -13.12 2.43 -4.94
CA ALA A 148 -12.10 3.47 -4.89
C ALA A 148 -11.85 3.94 -3.46
N ALA A 149 -10.61 4.34 -3.16
CA ALA A 149 -10.26 4.89 -1.85
C ALA A 149 -11.03 6.20 -1.54
N THR A 150 -11.41 6.95 -2.58
CA THR A 150 -12.25 8.15 -2.48
C THR A 150 -13.70 7.87 -2.06
N GLN A 151 -14.13 6.61 -2.12
CA GLN A 151 -15.45 6.17 -1.68
C GLN A 151 -15.46 5.76 -0.19
N VAL A 152 -14.32 5.79 0.50
CA VAL A 152 -14.26 5.53 1.94
C VAL A 152 -14.72 6.78 2.71
N VAL A 153 -15.76 6.61 3.51
CA VAL A 153 -16.30 7.65 4.40
C VAL A 153 -15.46 7.79 5.66
N ARG A 154 -14.95 6.66 6.19
CA ARG A 154 -14.18 6.65 7.42
C ARG A 154 -13.20 5.49 7.49
N TYR A 155 -11.97 5.81 7.91
CA TYR A 155 -11.01 4.83 8.42
C TYR A 155 -11.15 4.74 9.95
N GLY A 156 -11.62 3.60 10.44
CA GLY A 156 -11.63 3.24 11.85
C GLY A 156 -10.34 2.53 12.27
N ARG A 157 -10.34 1.98 13.49
CA ARG A 157 -9.22 1.17 14.01
C ARG A 157 -9.11 -0.19 13.31
N ASP A 158 -10.24 -0.82 13.01
CA ASP A 158 -10.29 -2.19 12.44
C ASP A 158 -11.27 -2.30 11.26
N VAL A 159 -11.84 -1.17 10.83
CA VAL A 159 -12.90 -1.12 9.83
C VAL A 159 -12.71 0.07 8.90
N ILE A 160 -13.11 -0.10 7.65
CA ILE A 160 -13.41 1.02 6.75
C ILE A 160 -14.92 1.10 6.54
N VAL A 161 -15.44 2.32 6.55
CA VAL A 161 -16.87 2.58 6.32
C VAL A 161 -17.04 3.11 4.90
N ILE A 162 -17.97 2.51 4.14
CA ILE A 162 -18.36 2.93 2.80
C ILE A 162 -19.87 3.22 2.75
N PRO A 163 -20.35 4.03 1.79
CA PRO A 163 -21.78 4.23 1.58
C PRO A 163 -22.48 2.92 1.20
N ASP A 164 -23.74 2.76 1.60
CA ASP A 164 -24.55 1.58 1.21
C ASP A 164 -24.64 1.45 -0.33
N SER A 165 -24.67 2.56 -1.06
CA SER A 165 -24.69 2.57 -2.54
C SER A 165 -23.44 1.97 -3.17
N VAL A 166 -22.27 2.08 -2.52
CA VAL A 166 -21.03 1.46 -2.99
C VAL A 166 -21.07 -0.05 -2.70
N ALA A 167 -21.64 -0.45 -1.57
CA ALA A 167 -21.81 -1.87 -1.26
C ALA A 167 -22.73 -2.60 -2.24
N GLU A 168 -23.74 -1.91 -2.79
CA GLU A 168 -24.62 -2.47 -3.82
C GLU A 168 -23.88 -2.81 -5.12
N THR A 169 -22.82 -2.07 -5.47
CA THR A 169 -22.03 -2.33 -6.69
C THR A 169 -21.02 -3.48 -6.52
N LEU A 170 -20.82 -3.98 -5.29
CA LEU A 170 -19.82 -5.00 -4.96
C LEU A 170 -20.40 -6.43 -4.91
N LYS A 171 -21.72 -6.58 -5.10
CA LYS A 171 -22.45 -7.86 -5.02
C LYS A 171 -22.37 -8.66 -6.31
#